data_AF-A0A527HR69-F1
#
_entry.id   AF-A0A527HR69-F1
#
_cell.length_a   1.000
_cell.length_b   1.000
_cell.length_c   1.000
_cell.angle_alpha   90.00
_cell.angle_beta   90.00
_cell.angle_gamma   90.00
#
_symmetry.space_group_name_H-M   'P 1'
#
loop_
_entity.id
_entity.type
_entity.pdbx_description
1 polymer ?
#
loop_
_entity_poly.entity_id
_entity_poly.type
_entity_poly.pdbx_seq_one_letter_code
_entity_poly.pdbx_strand_id
1 'polypeptide(L)'
;YRTRMLAEVPEAYWMAPSLGSWRDYREPMQGSQLKQMNVLKPYAVTRSYGLVVLCDQNMKPLSSFHSRADGKVHGTLSACELGDDLLVASRGGSRIVRVASAASGKRG
;
A
#
# COMPACT_ATOMS: atom_id res chain seq x y z
N TYR A 1 -5.40 24.56 10.98
CA TYR A 1 -5.62 23.93 9.65
C TYR A 1 -6.41 22.62 9.75
N ARG A 2 -6.07 21.67 10.64
CA ARG A 2 -6.75 20.35 10.75
C ARG A 2 -8.26 20.47 11.03
N THR A 3 -8.67 21.29 12.00
CA THR A 3 -10.09 21.49 12.33
C THR A 3 -10.91 21.96 11.12
N ARG A 4 -10.36 22.92 10.37
CA ARG A 4 -10.99 23.41 9.13
C ARG A 4 -11.09 22.32 8.06
N MET A 5 -10.01 21.54 7.88
CA MET A 5 -10.01 20.39 6.96
C MET A 5 -11.09 19.38 7.33
N LEU A 6 -11.19 19.00 8.61
CA LEU A 6 -12.19 18.03 9.08
C LEU A 6 -13.62 18.54 8.89
N ALA A 7 -13.84 19.87 9.00
CA ALA A 7 -15.15 20.47 8.86
C ALA A 7 -15.58 20.72 7.41
N GLU A 8 -14.64 21.08 6.52
CA GLU A 8 -14.97 21.64 5.20
C GLU A 8 -14.55 20.72 4.03
N VAL A 9 -13.61 19.80 4.23
CA VAL A 9 -13.06 18.96 3.17
C VAL A 9 -13.63 17.55 3.31
N PRO A 10 -14.12 16.90 2.23
CA PRO A 10 -14.50 15.49 2.28
C PRO A 10 -13.31 14.60 2.69
N GLU A 11 -13.57 13.57 3.51
CA GLU A 11 -12.53 12.71 4.10
C GLU A 11 -11.54 12.14 3.08
N ALA A 12 -12.02 11.75 1.90
CA ALA A 12 -11.19 11.23 0.81
C ALA A 12 -10.05 12.18 0.38
N TYR A 13 -10.24 13.48 0.57
CA TYR A 13 -9.32 14.55 0.17
C TYR A 13 -8.58 15.19 1.34
N TRP A 14 -8.68 14.60 2.53
CA TRP A 14 -7.90 15.07 3.68
C TRP A 14 -6.40 14.90 3.45
N MET A 15 -5.64 15.87 3.95
CA MET A 15 -4.18 15.85 4.09
C MET A 15 -3.79 14.85 5.20
N ALA A 16 -4.04 13.57 4.96
CA ALA A 16 -3.89 12.46 5.89
C ALA A 16 -3.38 11.20 5.17
N PRO A 17 -2.86 10.20 5.92
CA PRO A 17 -2.58 8.88 5.36
C PRO A 17 -3.82 8.32 4.65
N SER A 18 -3.60 7.64 3.53
CA SER A 18 -4.65 7.00 2.76
C SER A 18 -4.28 5.56 2.49
N LEU A 19 -5.30 4.72 2.30
CA LEU A 19 -5.11 3.34 1.89
C LEU A 19 -4.98 3.19 0.38
N GLY A 20 -5.27 4.23 -0.40
CA GLY A 20 -5.08 4.23 -1.84
C GLY A 20 -4.73 5.62 -2.35
N SER A 21 -4.31 5.70 -3.61
CA SER A 21 -4.11 6.96 -4.30
C SER A 21 -4.53 6.85 -5.76
N TRP A 22 -4.54 7.98 -6.46
CA TRP A 22 -4.76 8.05 -7.92
C TRP A 22 -6.19 7.76 -8.37
N ARG A 23 -7.19 7.97 -7.51
CA ARG A 23 -8.61 7.77 -7.84
C ARG A 23 -9.30 9.07 -8.25
N ASP A 24 -8.83 10.20 -7.74
CA ASP A 24 -9.40 11.52 -8.00
C ASP A 24 -8.29 12.59 -8.05
N TYR A 25 -8.42 13.58 -8.92
CA TYR A 25 -7.45 14.68 -9.06
C TYR A 25 -7.44 15.65 -7.87
N ARG A 26 -8.49 15.62 -7.04
CA ARG A 26 -8.61 16.41 -5.80
C ARG A 26 -7.84 15.80 -4.64
N GLU A 27 -7.29 14.61 -4.81
CA GLU A 27 -6.43 14.01 -3.80
C GLU A 27 -5.19 14.88 -3.54
N PRO A 28 -4.76 14.99 -2.27
CA PRO A 28 -3.48 15.58 -1.93
C PRO A 28 -2.33 15.03 -2.77
N MET A 29 -1.74 15.91 -3.57
CA MET A 29 -0.57 15.59 -4.38
C MET A 29 0.68 15.61 -3.51
N GLN A 30 1.52 14.57 -3.61
CA GLN A 30 2.88 14.63 -3.03
C GLN A 30 3.89 15.01 -4.10
N GLY A 31 4.88 15.84 -3.76
CA GLY A 31 5.78 16.45 -4.73
C GLY A 31 6.44 15.46 -5.71
N SER A 32 6.97 14.33 -5.22
CA SER A 32 7.64 13.34 -6.07
C SER A 32 6.69 12.37 -6.79
N GLN A 33 5.37 12.48 -6.60
CA GLN A 33 4.36 11.68 -7.30
C GLN A 33 4.07 12.18 -8.71
N LEU A 34 4.36 13.45 -8.99
CA LEU A 34 4.19 14.02 -10.32
C LEU A 34 5.03 13.26 -11.34
N LYS A 35 4.35 12.64 -12.32
CA LYS A 35 5.01 12.08 -13.49
C LYS A 35 5.62 13.22 -14.29
N GLN A 36 6.89 13.08 -14.62
CA GLN A 36 7.58 14.00 -15.50
C GLN A 36 7.89 13.25 -16.80
N MET A 37 7.51 13.81 -17.94
CA MET A 37 7.67 13.14 -19.25
C MET A 37 7.02 11.74 -19.32
N ASN A 38 5.85 11.58 -18.70
CA ASN A 38 5.13 10.31 -18.56
C ASN A 38 5.87 9.22 -17.75
N VAL A 39 6.99 9.56 -17.09
CA VAL A 39 7.77 8.65 -16.24
C VAL A 39 7.51 8.97 -14.78
N LEU A 40 7.14 7.94 -14.00
CA LEU A 40 7.15 8.04 -12.55
C LEU A 40 8.59 7.82 -12.07
N LYS A 41 9.08 8.72 -11.21
CA LYS A 41 10.42 8.60 -10.64
C LYS A 41 10.52 7.27 -9.88
N PRO A 42 11.61 6.49 -10.03
CA PRO A 42 11.77 5.22 -9.30
C PRO A 42 11.70 5.37 -7.77
N TYR A 43 11.99 6.57 -7.28
CA TYR A 43 12.00 6.99 -5.88
C TYR A 43 10.78 7.88 -5.52
N ALA A 44 9.72 7.87 -6.33
CA ALA A 44 8.49 8.59 -6.02
C ALA A 44 7.90 8.08 -4.70
N VAL A 45 7.65 9.00 -3.76
CA VAL A 45 6.95 8.65 -2.52
C VAL A 45 5.49 8.40 -2.84
N THR A 46 4.86 7.47 -2.14
CA THR A 46 3.47 7.10 -2.39
C THR A 46 2.59 7.54 -1.23
N ARG A 47 1.40 8.06 -1.52
CA ARG A 47 0.43 8.48 -0.50
C ARG A 47 -0.15 7.27 0.24
N SER A 48 -0.07 6.12 -0.42
CA SER A 48 -0.47 4.81 0.04
C SER A 48 0.57 3.79 -0.41
N TYR A 49 0.79 2.75 0.40
CA TYR A 49 1.73 1.68 0.09
C TYR A 49 1.09 0.30 0.27
N GLY A 50 1.60 -0.69 -0.44
CA GLY A 50 1.26 -2.10 -0.22
C GLY A 50 2.51 -2.86 0.20
N LEU A 51 2.53 -3.29 1.45
CA LEU A 51 3.65 -3.99 2.06
C LEU A 51 3.11 -5.13 2.94
N VAL A 52 3.68 -6.31 2.74
CA VAL A 52 3.58 -7.42 3.67
C VAL A 52 4.98 -7.87 4.05
N VAL A 53 5.21 -8.09 5.34
CA VAL A 53 6.50 -8.53 5.87
C VAL A 53 6.28 -9.81 6.65
N LEU A 54 7.08 -10.83 6.34
CA LEU A 54 7.20 -12.02 7.17
C LEU A 54 8.25 -11.74 8.24
N CYS A 55 7.87 -11.83 9.51
CA CYS A 55 8.79 -11.67 10.63
C CYS A 55 8.97 -12.97 11.41
N ASP A 56 10.10 -13.14 12.09
CA ASP A 56 10.27 -14.17 13.13
C ASP A 56 9.53 -13.83 14.42
N GLN A 57 9.64 -14.70 15.43
CA GLN A 57 9.02 -14.52 16.75
C GLN A 57 9.49 -13.26 17.50
N ASN A 58 10.63 -12.69 17.12
CA ASN A 58 11.18 -11.46 17.68
C ASN A 58 10.83 -10.24 16.82
N MET A 59 9.89 -10.37 15.88
CA MET A 59 9.53 -9.34 14.90
C MET A 59 10.68 -8.91 13.97
N LYS A 60 11.72 -9.73 13.82
CA LYS A 60 12.78 -9.49 12.83
C LYS A 60 12.27 -9.82 11.44
N PRO A 61 12.34 -8.90 10.46
CA PRO A 61 11.97 -9.18 9.07
C PRO A 61 12.83 -10.30 8.47
N LEU A 62 12.18 -11.29 7.85
CA LEU A 62 12.82 -12.38 7.12
C LEU A 62 12.63 -12.25 5.61
N SER A 63 11.45 -11.81 5.19
CA SER A 63 11.15 -11.50 3.80
C SER A 63 10.05 -10.46 3.71
N SER A 64 9.92 -9.81 2.56
CA SER A 64 8.90 -8.80 2.35
C SER A 64 8.45 -8.75 0.89
N PHE A 65 7.19 -8.38 0.70
CA PHE A 65 6.54 -8.24 -0.60
C PHE A 65 5.95 -6.84 -0.72
N HIS A 66 6.33 -6.15 -1.78
CA HIS A 66 6.09 -4.72 -1.95
C HIS A 66 5.38 -4.46 -3.28
N SER A 67 4.28 -3.72 -3.25
CA SER A 67 3.74 -3.13 -4.46
C SER A 67 4.66 -2.00 -4.94
N ARG A 68 4.79 -1.88 -6.25
CA ARG A 68 5.42 -0.69 -6.87
C ARG A 68 4.60 0.57 -6.59
N ALA A 69 5.25 1.72 -6.76
CA ALA A 69 4.66 3.02 -6.48
C ALA A 69 3.43 3.34 -7.34
N ASP A 70 3.45 2.92 -8.60
CA ASP A 70 2.34 2.96 -9.56
C ASP A 70 1.54 1.64 -9.61
N GLY A 71 1.82 0.72 -8.69
CA GLY A 71 1.12 -0.56 -8.58
C GLY A 71 -0.31 -0.39 -8.07
N LYS A 72 -1.11 -1.45 -8.22
CA LYS A 72 -2.54 -1.46 -7.83
C LYS A 72 -2.82 -2.15 -6.50
N VAL A 73 -1.78 -2.61 -5.80
CA VAL A 73 -1.90 -3.32 -4.52
C VAL A 73 -1.47 -2.36 -3.43
N HIS A 74 -2.42 -1.61 -2.90
CA HIS A 74 -2.20 -0.50 -1.97
C HIS A 74 -3.08 -0.68 -0.73
N GLY A 75 -2.67 -0.15 0.42
CA GLY A 75 -3.44 -0.29 1.67
C GLY A 75 -3.69 -1.75 2.00
N THR A 76 -2.62 -2.54 2.03
CA THR A 76 -2.64 -3.94 2.46
C THR A 76 -2.89 -3.98 3.97
N LEU A 77 -3.98 -4.61 4.38
CA LEU A 77 -4.44 -4.58 5.78
C LEU A 77 -4.35 -5.93 6.48
N SER A 78 -4.44 -7.02 5.72
CA SER A 78 -4.35 -8.37 6.25
C SER A 78 -3.76 -9.32 5.23
N ALA A 79 -3.18 -10.40 5.73
CA ALA A 79 -2.72 -11.52 4.94
C ALA A 79 -3.07 -12.82 5.67
N CYS A 80 -3.32 -13.89 4.91
CA CYS A 80 -3.53 -15.23 5.44
C CYS A 80 -2.86 -16.26 4.55
N GLU A 81 -2.31 -17.29 5.16
CA GLU A 81 -1.69 -18.41 4.44
C GLU A 81 -2.77 -19.34 3.86
N LEU A 82 -2.52 -19.84 2.66
CA LEU A 82 -3.35 -20.84 1.98
C LEU A 82 -2.42 -21.86 1.32
N GLY A 83 -2.15 -22.96 2.03
CA GLY A 83 -1.12 -23.91 1.62
C GLY A 83 0.25 -23.22 1.60
N ASP A 84 0.93 -23.27 0.47
CA ASP A 84 2.23 -22.60 0.30
C ASP A 84 2.10 -21.14 -0.16
N ASP A 85 0.89 -20.69 -0.50
CA ASP A 85 0.62 -19.33 -0.98
C ASP A 85 0.22 -18.39 0.16
N LEU A 86 0.40 -17.09 -0.06
CA LEU A 86 -0.12 -16.05 0.81
C LEU A 86 -1.22 -15.26 0.10
N LEU A 87 -2.40 -15.18 0.69
CA LEU A 87 -3.45 -14.26 0.26
C LEU A 87 -3.30 -12.94 1.01
N VAL A 88 -3.37 -11.83 0.30
CA VAL A 88 -3.24 -10.48 0.86
C VAL A 88 -4.44 -9.64 0.47
N ALA A 89 -5.13 -9.07 1.46
CA ALA A 89 -6.26 -8.17 1.25
C ALA A 89 -5.75 -6.73 1.09
N SER A 90 -5.96 -6.16 -0.09
CA SER A 90 -5.63 -4.77 -0.44
C SER A 90 -6.92 -3.95 -0.49
N ARG A 91 -7.22 -3.23 0.59
CA ARG A 91 -8.42 -2.37 0.67
C ARG A 91 -8.28 -1.17 -0.28
N GLY A 92 -7.07 -0.61 -0.38
CA GLY A 92 -6.73 0.44 -1.34
C GLY A 92 -6.83 0.05 -2.79
N GLY A 93 -6.54 -1.21 -3.10
CA GLY A 93 -6.62 -1.77 -4.44
C GLY A 93 -7.98 -2.39 -4.78
N SER A 94 -8.89 -2.47 -3.81
CA SER A 94 -10.17 -3.20 -3.87
C SER A 94 -9.99 -4.62 -4.42
N ARG A 95 -9.02 -5.37 -3.89
CA ARG A 95 -8.64 -6.69 -4.40
C ARG A 95 -8.03 -7.58 -3.33
N ILE A 96 -8.13 -8.89 -3.54
CA ILE A 96 -7.30 -9.88 -2.88
C ILE A 96 -6.24 -10.31 -3.89
N VAL A 97 -4.97 -10.34 -3.47
CA VAL A 97 -3.88 -10.83 -4.30
C VAL A 97 -3.27 -12.07 -3.70
N ARG A 98 -2.76 -12.94 -4.56
CA ARG A 98 -2.03 -14.13 -4.18
C ARG A 98 -0.54 -13.92 -4.43
N VAL A 99 0.27 -14.18 -3.42
CA VAL A 99 1.73 -14.24 -3.53
C VAL A 99 2.11 -15.71 -3.50
N ALA A 100 2.52 -16.23 -4.65
CA ALA A 100 2.79 -17.66 -4.82
C ALA A 100 3.99 -18.11 -3.97
N SER A 101 3.87 -19.26 -3.33
CA SER A 101 4.92 -19.89 -2.51
C SER A 101 5.45 -19.04 -1.34
N ALA A 102 4.79 -17.92 -1.01
CA ALA A 102 5.26 -16.99 0.02
C ALA A 102 5.11 -17.53 1.46
N ALA A 103 4.22 -18.49 1.68
CA ALA A 103 4.01 -19.13 2.99
C ALA A 103 4.90 -20.38 3.19
N SER A 104 5.53 -20.89 2.12
CA SER A 104 6.34 -22.12 2.16
C SER A 104 7.53 -22.08 3.13
N GLY A 105 7.98 -20.88 3.52
CA GLY A 105 9.22 -20.67 4.28
C GLY A 105 9.17 -21.00 5.77
N LYS A 106 8.03 -21.45 6.34
CA LYS A 106 7.89 -21.65 7.80
C LYS A 106 6.91 -22.75 8.23
N ARG A 107 7.26 -24.00 7.95
CA ARG A 107 6.84 -25.11 8.84
C ARG A 107 8.03 -25.42 9.76
N GLY A 108 8.29 -24.54 10.71
CA GLY A 108 9.31 -24.70 11.75
C GLY A 108 8.66 -24.60 13.12
#